data_AF-A0AAU6YN09-F1
#
_entry.id   AF-A0AAU6YN09-F1
#
_cell.length_a   1.000
_cell.length_b   1.000
_cell.length_c   1.000
_cell.angle_alpha   90.00
_cell.angle_beta   90.00
_cell.angle_gamma   90.00
#
_symmetry.space_group_name_H-M   'P 1'
#
loop_
_entity.id
_entity.type
_entity.pdbx_description
1 polymer ?
#
loop_
_entity_poly.entity_id
_entity_poly.type
_entity_poly.pdbx_seq_one_letter_code
_entity_poly.pdbx_strand_id
1 'polypeptide(L)'
;MNFHAWALGIGYLAAIAVQPAFAESDPYVIDQRDPRYQRAIEHLSLAAQNLRMAQDELKKAEASAPLPGLDLVRMLAQVRPVEETINVVLQPEQKRLRYQTVTPDGLFFTPTRVGD
;
A
#
# COMPACT_ATOMS: atom_id res chain seq x y z
N MET A 1 -11.90 -63.64 -4.20
CA MET A 1 -11.04 -63.41 -3.01
C MET A 1 -10.25 -62.15 -3.29
N ASN A 2 -10.57 -61.09 -2.55
CA ASN A 2 -10.07 -59.74 -2.74
C ASN A 2 -8.62 -59.64 -2.25
N PHE A 3 -7.71 -59.16 -3.09
CA PHE A 3 -6.38 -58.71 -2.68
C PHE A 3 -6.33 -57.19 -2.81
N HIS A 4 -6.31 -56.52 -1.66
CA HIS A 4 -6.08 -55.09 -1.53
C HIS A 4 -4.59 -54.81 -1.75
N ALA A 5 -4.26 -54.11 -2.83
CA ALA A 5 -2.96 -53.46 -3.02
C ALA A 5 -3.12 -51.97 -2.72
N TRP A 6 -2.57 -51.54 -1.60
CA TRP A 6 -2.36 -50.13 -1.26
C TRP A 6 -1.14 -49.62 -2.03
N ALA A 7 -1.30 -48.58 -2.84
CA ALA A 7 -0.18 -47.79 -3.36
C ALA A 7 -0.65 -46.35 -3.68
N LEU A 8 -0.44 -45.47 -2.71
CA LEU A 8 0.16 -44.14 -2.80
C LEU A 8 0.11 -43.42 -4.17
N GLY A 9 -0.44 -42.20 -4.17
CA GLY A 9 -0.25 -41.28 -5.29
C GLY A 9 -0.93 -39.92 -5.15
N ILE A 10 -0.92 -39.32 -3.96
CA ILE A 10 -1.18 -37.88 -3.80
C ILE A 10 -0.02 -37.15 -4.47
N GLY A 11 -0.29 -36.24 -5.40
CA GLY A 11 0.78 -35.43 -5.98
C GLY A 11 0.36 -34.56 -7.14
N TYR A 12 -0.55 -33.61 -6.87
CA TYR A 12 -0.83 -32.46 -7.71
C TYR A 12 0.46 -31.62 -7.84
N LEU A 13 1.26 -31.84 -8.88
CA LEU A 13 2.38 -30.98 -9.22
C LEU A 13 1.90 -29.92 -10.21
N ALA A 14 1.22 -28.91 -9.67
CA ALA A 14 1.09 -27.63 -10.32
C ALA A 14 2.51 -27.09 -10.58
N ALA A 15 2.84 -26.88 -11.85
CA ALA A 15 4.06 -26.22 -12.26
C ALA A 15 4.16 -24.87 -11.52
N ILE A 16 5.14 -24.77 -10.61
CA ILE A 16 5.46 -23.53 -9.92
C ILE A 16 5.89 -22.55 -10.99
N ALA A 17 5.07 -21.51 -11.18
CA ALA A 17 5.41 -20.35 -11.97
C ALA A 17 6.72 -19.76 -11.44
N VAL A 18 7.77 -19.83 -12.25
CA VAL A 18 9.01 -19.09 -12.05
C VAL A 18 8.63 -17.60 -12.04
N GLN A 19 8.79 -16.96 -10.89
CA GLN A 19 8.58 -15.52 -10.73
C GLN A 19 9.60 -14.74 -11.58
N PRO A 20 9.21 -13.59 -12.16
CA PRO A 20 10.05 -12.87 -13.11
C PRO A 20 11.27 -12.25 -12.43
N ALA A 21 12.34 -12.16 -13.23
CA ALA A 21 13.62 -11.56 -12.90
C ALA A 21 13.48 -10.23 -12.16
N PHE A 22 14.23 -10.09 -11.06
CA PHE A 22 14.46 -8.83 -10.38
C PHE A 22 15.23 -7.90 -11.32
N ALA A 23 14.51 -7.03 -12.04
CA ALA A 23 15.10 -5.82 -12.55
C ALA A 23 15.38 -4.92 -11.35
N GLU A 24 16.66 -4.73 -11.05
CA GLU A 24 17.15 -3.78 -10.06
C GLU A 24 16.84 -2.38 -10.58
N SER A 25 15.68 -1.86 -10.21
CA SER A 25 15.29 -0.48 -10.49
C SER A 25 16.22 0.46 -9.74
N ASP A 26 16.80 1.44 -10.43
CA ASP A 26 17.57 2.51 -9.82
C ASP A 26 16.77 3.09 -8.62
N PRO A 27 17.28 3.01 -7.38
CA PRO A 27 16.53 3.39 -6.18
C PRO A 27 16.11 4.87 -6.16
N TYR A 28 16.65 5.69 -7.07
CA TYR A 28 16.30 7.10 -7.20
C TYR A 28 15.22 7.40 -8.26
N VAL A 29 14.80 6.41 -9.05
CA VAL A 29 13.76 6.57 -10.09
C VAL A 29 12.49 5.85 -9.66
N ILE A 30 11.46 6.63 -9.34
CA ILE A 30 10.14 6.10 -8.99
C ILE A 30 9.37 5.81 -10.30
N ASP A 31 9.26 4.53 -10.66
CA ASP A 31 8.31 4.11 -11.70
C ASP A 31 6.91 3.88 -11.11
N GLN A 32 6.01 4.81 -11.38
CA GLN A 32 4.64 4.78 -10.86
C GLN A 32 3.71 3.82 -11.61
N ARG A 33 4.15 3.30 -12.76
CA ARG A 33 3.43 2.30 -13.55
C ARG A 33 3.81 0.88 -13.14
N ASP A 34 4.87 0.73 -12.35
CA ASP A 34 5.27 -0.55 -11.79
C ASP A 34 4.16 -1.11 -10.87
N PRO A 35 3.61 -2.31 -11.15
CA PRO A 35 2.65 -2.97 -10.26
C PRO A 35 3.16 -3.14 -8.83
N ARG A 36 4.46 -3.25 -8.62
CA ARG A 36 5.07 -3.37 -7.28
C ARG A 36 4.95 -2.08 -6.49
N TYR A 37 5.20 -0.95 -7.16
CA TYR A 37 5.02 0.38 -6.56
C TYR A 37 3.57 0.60 -6.15
N GLN A 38 2.62 0.27 -7.03
CA GLN A 38 1.19 0.40 -6.75
C GLN A 38 0.75 -0.42 -5.53
N ARG A 39 1.14 -1.70 -5.46
CA ARG A 39 0.87 -2.56 -4.29
C ARG A 39 1.51 -2.01 -3.01
N ALA A 40 2.72 -1.47 -3.09
CA ALA A 40 3.38 -0.87 -1.93
C ALA A 40 2.59 0.34 -1.39
N ILE A 41 2.11 1.21 -2.28
CA ILE A 41 1.24 2.34 -1.91
C ILE A 41 -0.09 1.86 -1.31
N GLU A 42 -0.70 0.82 -1.87
CA GLU A 42 -1.91 0.20 -1.31
C GLU A 42 -1.68 -0.30 0.11
N HIS A 43 -0.64 -1.10 0.34
CA HIS A 43 -0.29 -1.60 1.67
C HIS A 43 0.00 -0.47 2.66
N LEU A 44 0.69 0.59 2.22
CA LEU A 44 1.01 1.72 3.06
C LEU A 44 -0.24 2.55 3.39
N SER A 45 -1.20 2.65 2.47
CA SER A 45 -2.51 3.28 2.72
C SER A 45 -3.37 2.48 3.71
N LEU A 46 -3.32 1.14 3.66
CA LEU A 46 -3.99 0.27 4.63
C LEU A 46 -3.34 0.36 6.01
N ALA A 47 -2.01 0.40 6.06
CA ALA A 47 -1.27 0.57 7.30
C ALA A 47 -1.63 1.90 7.99
N ALA A 48 -1.72 2.99 7.22
CA ALA A 48 -2.15 4.30 7.73
C ALA A 48 -3.55 4.25 8.38
N GLN A 49 -4.50 3.60 7.71
CA GLN A 49 -5.87 3.44 8.22
C GLN A 49 -5.91 2.59 9.49
N ASN A 50 -5.24 1.43 9.48
CA ASN A 50 -5.18 0.53 10.63
C ASN A 50 -4.52 1.20 11.84
N LEU A 51 -3.46 1.97 11.61
CA LEU A 51 -2.80 2.72 12.67
C LEU A 51 -3.74 3.74 13.31
N ARG A 52 -4.47 4.50 12.49
CA ARG A 52 -5.46 5.46 12.97
C ARG A 52 -6.57 4.79 13.79
N MET A 53 -7.12 3.68 13.30
CA MET A 53 -8.12 2.90 14.04
C MET A 53 -7.57 2.42 15.38
N ALA A 54 -6.35 1.88 15.41
CA ALA A 54 -5.72 1.41 16.63
C ALA A 54 -5.54 2.54 17.66
N GLN A 55 -5.13 3.73 17.23
CA GLN A 55 -5.02 4.89 18.13
C GLN A 55 -6.37 5.36 18.67
N ASP A 56 -7.40 5.35 17.83
CA ASP A 56 -8.75 5.74 18.25
C ASP A 56 -9.32 4.74 19.26
N GLU A 57 -9.09 3.44 19.06
CA GLU A 57 -9.46 2.40 20.03
C GLU A 57 -8.66 2.51 21.34
N LEU A 58 -7.36 2.83 21.29
CA LEU A 58 -6.57 3.09 22.50
C LEU A 58 -7.10 4.29 23.30
N LYS A 59 -7.50 5.36 22.63
CA LYS A 59 -8.12 6.53 23.29
C LYS A 59 -9.46 6.18 23.91
N LYS A 60 -10.28 5.37 23.24
CA LYS A 60 -11.55 4.88 23.79
C LYS A 60 -11.34 3.98 25.00
N ALA A 61 -10.36 3.07 24.93
CA ALA A 61 -10.01 2.19 26.04
C ALA A 61 -9.65 3.01 27.27
N GLU A 62 -8.71 3.95 27.15
CA GLU A 62 -8.29 4.82 28.24
C GLU A 62 -9.43 5.71 28.78
N ALA A 63 -10.30 6.21 27.90
CA ALA A 63 -11.46 7.00 28.30
C ALA A 63 -12.55 6.17 29.02
N SER A 64 -12.64 4.87 28.74
CA SER A 64 -13.64 3.98 29.35
C SER A 64 -13.21 3.46 30.72
N ALA A 65 -11.95 3.05 30.86
CA ALA A 65 -11.34 2.70 32.13
C ALA A 65 -9.83 2.98 32.04
N PRO A 66 -9.28 3.89 32.86
CA PRO A 66 -7.86 4.18 32.83
C PRO A 66 -7.07 2.93 33.23
N LEU A 67 -6.17 2.49 32.35
CA LEU A 67 -5.41 1.26 32.55
C LEU A 67 -4.11 1.56 33.28
N PRO A 68 -3.87 1.00 34.48
CA PRO A 68 -2.65 1.28 35.22
C PRO A 68 -1.43 0.81 34.43
N GLY A 69 -0.46 1.71 34.23
CA GLY A 69 0.76 1.45 33.46
C GLY A 69 0.65 1.72 31.96
N LEU A 70 -0.52 2.09 31.45
CA LEU A 70 -0.68 2.55 30.07
C LEU A 70 -0.42 4.07 30.00
N ASP A 71 0.73 4.46 29.43
CA ASP A 71 1.02 5.87 29.15
C ASP A 71 0.66 6.20 27.70
N LEU A 72 -0.61 6.51 27.48
CA LEU A 72 -1.16 6.78 26.15
C LEU A 72 -0.44 7.95 25.46
N VAL A 73 -0.10 9.01 26.21
CA VAL A 73 0.57 10.19 25.66
C VAL A 73 1.94 9.81 25.10
N ARG A 74 2.73 9.07 25.87
CA ARG A 74 4.04 8.58 25.45
C ARG A 74 3.95 7.63 24.26
N MET A 75 3.00 6.69 24.28
CA MET A 75 2.82 5.74 23.19
C MET A 75 2.45 6.43 21.88
N LEU A 76 1.48 7.36 21.91
CA LEU A 76 1.10 8.13 20.72
C LEU A 76 2.25 9.02 20.23
N ALA A 77 3.06 9.59 21.14
CA ALA A 77 4.24 10.37 20.76
C ALA A 77 5.30 9.52 20.03
N GLN A 78 5.46 8.24 20.39
CA GLN A 78 6.39 7.33 19.72
C GLN A 78 5.91 6.91 18.32
N VAL A 79 4.60 6.90 18.10
CA VAL A 79 3.99 6.50 16.81
C VAL A 79 3.97 7.66 15.82
N ARG A 80 3.90 8.91 16.28
CA ARG A 80 3.81 10.11 15.44
C ARG A 80 4.86 10.18 14.30
N PRO A 81 6.15 9.89 14.50
CA PRO A 81 7.13 9.93 13.41
C PRO A 81 6.82 8.95 12.27
N VAL A 82 6.21 7.81 12.59
CA VAL A 82 5.80 6.81 11.60
C VAL A 82 4.64 7.35 10.78
N GLU A 83 3.67 8.01 11.40
CA GLU A 83 2.56 8.67 10.69
C GLU A 83 3.05 9.78 9.76
N GLU A 84 3.97 10.61 10.24
CA GLU A 84 4.57 11.68 9.44
C GLU A 84 5.28 11.10 8.21
N THR A 85 6.04 10.03 8.38
CA THR A 85 6.73 9.34 7.27
C THR A 85 5.73 8.78 6.26
N ILE A 86 4.69 8.09 6.73
CA ILE A 86 3.61 7.58 5.89
C ILE A 86 2.94 8.71 5.10
N ASN A 87 2.67 9.84 5.75
CA ASN A 87 2.03 10.99 5.13
C ASN A 87 2.91 11.65 4.07
N VAL A 88 4.22 11.78 4.32
CA VAL A 88 5.17 12.31 3.32
C VAL A 88 5.16 11.47 2.04
N VAL A 89 5.01 10.15 2.16
CA VAL A 89 4.93 9.24 1.01
C VAL A 89 3.56 9.28 0.33
N LEU A 90 2.46 9.27 1.10
CA LEU A 90 1.10 9.20 0.53
C LEU A 90 0.58 10.53 -0.01
N GLN A 91 0.96 11.67 0.57
CA GLN A 91 0.38 12.96 0.22
C GLN A 91 0.60 13.35 -1.26
N PRO A 92 1.81 13.16 -1.85
CA PRO A 92 2.01 13.35 -3.29
C PRO A 92 1.13 12.42 -4.13
N GLU A 93 0.96 11.17 -3.71
CA GLU A 93 0.16 10.17 -4.44
C GLU A 93 -1.33 10.50 -4.42
N GLN A 94 -1.86 10.91 -3.28
CA GLN A 94 -3.25 11.38 -3.17
C GLN A 94 -3.49 12.62 -4.05
N LYS A 95 -2.52 13.55 -4.05
CA LYS A 95 -2.57 14.72 -4.93
C LYS A 95 -2.60 14.31 -6.40
N ARG A 96 -1.74 13.37 -6.81
CA ARG A 96 -1.67 12.85 -8.18
C ARG A 96 -2.99 12.21 -8.63
N LEU A 97 -3.55 11.31 -7.83
CA LEU A 97 -4.84 10.66 -8.12
C LEU A 97 -5.97 11.67 -8.26
N ARG A 98 -5.96 12.73 -7.44
CA ARG A 98 -6.94 13.81 -7.51
C ARG A 98 -6.86 14.61 -8.81
N TYR A 99 -5.68 14.78 -9.41
CA TYR A 99 -5.50 15.54 -10.66
C TYR A 99 -5.50 14.68 -11.93
N GLN A 100 -5.29 13.37 -11.82
CA GLN A 100 -5.47 12.45 -12.94
C GLN A 100 -6.88 12.51 -13.53
N THR A 101 -7.91 12.73 -12.70
CA THR A 101 -9.30 12.87 -13.15
C THR A 101 -9.65 14.28 -13.66
N VAL A 102 -8.78 15.26 -13.45
CA VAL A 102 -9.04 16.69 -13.77
C VAL A 102 -8.34 17.12 -15.06
N THR A 103 -7.41 16.32 -15.58
CA THR A 103 -6.82 16.59 -16.90
C THR A 103 -7.85 16.17 -17.95
N PRO A 104 -8.44 17.10 -18.72
CA PRO A 104 -9.33 16.72 -19.82
C PRO A 104 -8.47 15.95 -20.82
N ASP A 105 -8.83 14.70 -21.09
CA ASP A 105 -8.24 13.93 -22.17
C ASP A 105 -8.49 14.68 -23.49
N GLY A 106 -7.44 15.32 -24.02
CA GLY A 106 -7.40 15.67 -25.45
C GLY A 106 -7.86 17.06 -25.86
N LEU A 107 -7.43 18.13 -25.20
CA LEU A 107 -7.25 19.42 -25.90
C LEU A 107 -5.81 19.88 -25.76
N PHE A 108 -4.95 19.28 -26.58
CA PHE A 108 -3.66 19.89 -26.90
C PHE A 108 -3.94 21.28 -27.45
N PHE A 109 -3.37 22.31 -26.82
CA PHE A 109 -3.22 23.61 -27.43
C PHE A 109 -2.38 23.42 -28.70
N THR A 110 -3.03 23.28 -29.85
CA THR A 110 -2.38 23.48 -31.14
C THR A 110 -2.36 24.99 -31.36
N PRO A 111 -1.22 25.69 -31.22
CA PRO A 111 -1.18 27.11 -31.48
C PRO A 111 -1.51 27.31 -32.97
N THR A 112 -2.69 27.85 -33.26
CA THR A 112 -2.99 28.38 -34.58
C THR A 112 -2.01 29.52 -34.83
N ARG A 113 -1.12 29.37 -35.81
CA ARG A 113 -0.35 30.49 -36.35
C ARG A 113 -1.37 31.46 -36.94
N VAL A 114 -1.61 32.57 -36.24
CA VAL A 114 -2.34 33.70 -36.80
C VAL A 114 -1.33 34.53 -37.61
N GLY A 115 -1.51 34.56 -38.92
CA GLY A 115 -0.80 35.46 -39.82
C GLY A 115 -0.34 34.79 -41.11
N ASP A 116 -1.19 34.83 -42.14
CA ASP A 116 -0.81 35.14 -43.52
C ASP A 116 -1.55 36.43 -43.91
#